data_AF-A0A1H8FC72-F1
#
_entry.id   AF-A0A1H8FC72-F1
#
_cell.length_a   1.000
_cell.length_b   1.000
_cell.length_c   1.000
_cell.angle_alpha   90.00
_cell.angle_beta   90.00
_cell.angle_gamma   90.00
#
_symmetry.space_group_name_H-M   'P 1'
#
loop_
_entity.id
_entity.type
_entity.pdbx_description
1 polymer ?
#
loop_
_entity_poly.entity_id
_entity_poly.type
_entity_poly.pdbx_seq_one_letter_code
_entity_poly.pdbx_strand_id
1 'polypeptide(L)' 'MSRRSQLEHEVSVAQERIKKAAKDTPKDIIKLWEQDLVDLELELNNLVDDEEDNNED' A
#
# COMPACT_ATOMS: atom_id res chain seq x y z
N MET A 1 -5.90 11.74 12.69
CA MET A 1 -5.65 10.80 11.59
C MET A 1 -4.75 9.72 12.16
N SER A 2 -5.21 8.46 12.19
CA SER A 2 -4.36 7.32 12.60
C SER A 2 -3.37 7.00 11.48
N ARG A 3 -2.21 6.43 11.82
CA ARG A 3 -1.21 5.93 10.84
C ARG A 3 -1.86 4.95 9.86
N ARG A 4 -2.76 4.09 10.35
CA ARG A 4 -3.56 3.17 9.53
C ARG A 4 -4.40 3.88 8.47
N SER A 5 -5.14 4.92 8.85
CA SER A 5 -5.96 5.70 7.92
C SER A 5 -5.13 6.46 6.88
N GLN A 6 -3.90 6.85 7.21
CA GLN A 6 -2.97 7.42 6.24
C GLN A 6 -2.52 6.37 5.23
N LEU A 7 -2.13 5.18 5.70
CA LEU A 7 -1.69 4.10 4.82
C LEU A 7 -2.82 3.58 3.93
N GLU A 8 -4.05 3.43 4.45
CA GLU A 8 -5.22 3.07 3.63
C GLU A 8 -5.46 4.10 2.51
N HIS A 9 -5.24 5.38 2.78
CA HIS A 9 -5.32 6.42 1.77
C HIS A 9 -4.18 6.32 0.74
N GLU A 10 -2.94 6.13 1.20
CA GLU A 10 -1.76 5.99 0.33
C GLU A 10 -1.87 4.76 -0.59
N VAL A 11 -2.31 3.62 -0.05
CA VAL A 11 -2.63 2.39 -0.82
C VAL A 11 -3.66 2.70 -1.90
N SER A 12 -4.76 3.37 -1.55
CA SER A 12 -5.81 3.75 -2.51
C SER A 12 -5.27 4.63 -3.64
N VAL A 13 -4.46 5.64 -3.31
CA VAL A 13 -3.84 6.52 -4.30
C VAL A 13 -2.87 5.76 -5.21
N ALA A 14 -2.05 4.87 -4.64
CA ALA A 14 -1.10 4.04 -5.40
C ALA A 14 -1.83 3.09 -6.37
N GLN A 15 -2.88 2.41 -5.91
CA GLN A 15 -3.74 1.56 -6.74
C GLN A 15 -4.39 2.34 -7.88
N GLU A 16 -4.92 3.54 -7.60
CA GLU A 16 -5.48 4.40 -8.64
C GLU A 16 -4.44 4.83 -9.67
N ARG A 17 -3.21 5.15 -9.22
CA ARG A 17 -2.11 5.55 -10.10
C ARG A 17 -1.73 4.44 -11.08
N ILE A 18 -1.63 3.20 -10.61
CA ILE A 18 -1.36 2.04 -11.47
C ILE A 18 -2.52 1.80 -12.44
N LYS A 19 -3.76 1.86 -11.95
CA LYS A 19 -4.95 1.66 -12.79
C LYS A 19 -5.14 2.74 -13.86
N LYS A 20 -4.77 3.98 -13.55
CA LYS A 20 -4.82 5.13 -14.47
C LYS A 20 -3.53 5.31 -15.26
N ALA A 21 -2.55 4.40 -15.11
CA ALA A 21 -1.31 4.46 -15.87
C ALA A 21 -1.61 4.51 -17.38
N ALA A 22 -0.99 5.47 -18.07
CA ALA A 22 -1.14 5.61 -19.49
C ALA A 22 -0.50 4.42 -20.22
N LYS A 23 -1.01 4.05 -21.40
CA LYS A 23 -0.56 2.86 -22.14
C LYS A 23 0.91 2.92 -22.59
N ASP A 24 1.45 4.12 -22.67
CA ASP A 24 2.84 4.46 -22.99
C ASP A 24 3.74 4.51 -21.76
N THR A 25 3.19 4.36 -20.55
CA THR A 25 3.98 4.27 -19.33
C THR A 25 4.96 3.10 -19.45
N PRO A 26 6.27 3.34 -19.30
CA PRO A 26 7.26 2.27 -19.37
C PRO A 26 6.98 1.18 -18.33
N LYS A 27 7.15 -0.08 -18.72
CA LYS A 27 6.90 -1.22 -17.82
C LYS A 27 7.72 -1.16 -16.54
N ASP A 28 8.93 -0.63 -16.58
CA ASP A 28 9.79 -0.50 -15.40
C ASP A 28 9.22 0.52 -14.40
N ILE A 29 8.55 1.57 -14.89
CA ILE A 29 7.84 2.54 -14.05
C ILE A 29 6.59 1.91 -13.43
N ILE A 30 5.84 1.12 -14.20
CA ILE A 30 4.67 0.39 -13.67
C ILE A 30 5.13 -0.57 -12.56
N LYS A 31 6.20 -1.33 -12.78
CA LYS A 31 6.77 -2.23 -11.77
C LYS A 31 7.22 -1.52 -10.50
N LEU A 32 7.80 -0.32 -10.63
CA LEU A 32 8.16 0.49 -9.46
C LEU A 32 6.91 0.87 -8.66
N TRP A 33 5.84 1.31 -9.32
CA TRP A 33 4.60 1.64 -8.63
C TRP A 33 3.92 0.41 -8.01
N GLU A 34 3.97 -0.73 -8.68
CA GLU A 34 3.48 -2.01 -8.13
C GLU A 34 4.29 -2.41 -6.88
N GLN A 35 5.61 -2.22 -6.88
CA GLN A 35 6.44 -2.47 -5.70
C GLN A 35 6.10 -1.51 -4.56
N ASP A 36 5.97 -0.21 -4.84
CA ASP A 36 5.56 0.79 -3.85
C ASP A 36 4.21 0.43 -3.22
N LEU A 37 3.26 -0.06 -4.03
CA LEU A 37 1.96 -0.54 -3.54
C LEU A 37 2.09 -1.75 -2.62
N VAL A 38 2.90 -2.75 -3.01
CA VAL A 38 3.14 -3.95 -2.20
C VAL A 38 3.76 -3.58 -0.86
N ASP A 39 4.73 -2.66 -0.84
CA ASP A 39 5.38 -2.21 0.40
C ASP A 39 4.38 -1.51 1.34
N LEU A 40 3.48 -0.68 0.79
CA LEU A 40 2.42 -0.01 1.55
C LEU A 40 1.38 -0.99 2.10
N GLU A 41 0.96 -1.98 1.30
CA GLU A 41 0.03 -3.03 1.73
C GLU A 41 0.67 -3.92 2.82
N LEU A 42 1.97 -4.20 2.73
CA LEU A 42 2.71 -4.92 3.78
C LEU A 42 2.79 -4.10 5.07
N GLU A 43 3.13 -2.80 5.00
CA GLU A 43 3.14 -1.94 6.19
C GLU A 43 1.74 -1.86 6.83
N LEU A 44 0.70 -1.72 6.00
CA LEU A 44 -0.68 -1.70 6.49
C LEU A 44 -1.06 -3.02 7.17
N ASN A 45 -0.71 -4.17 6.59
CA ASN A 45 -0.99 -5.48 7.18
C ASN A 45 -0.20 -5.70 8.48
N ASN A 46 1.08 -5.30 8.54
CA ASN A 46 1.88 -5.41 9.76
C ASN A 46 1.31 -4.55 10.90
N LEU A 47 0.73 -3.38 10.59
CA LEU A 47 0.03 -2.58 11.60
C LEU A 47 -1.30 -3.18 12.07
N VAL A 48 -1.91 -4.07 11.28
CA VAL A 48 -3.06 -4.86 11.73
C VAL A 48 -2.59 -5.93 12.70
N ASP A 49 -1.46 -6.58 12.40
CA ASP A 49 -0.86 -7.60 13.27
C ASP A 49 -0.36 -7.01 14.60
N ASP A 50 0.24 -5.81 14.60
CA ASP A 50 0.67 -5.11 15.82
C ASP A 50 -0.51 -4.69 16.74
N GLU A 51 -1.74 -4.55 16.21
CA GLU A 51 -2.95 -4.31 17.03
C GLU A 51 -3.62 -5.61 17.51
N GLU A 52 -3.35 -6.76 16.88
CA GLU A 52 -3.88 -8.07 17.26
C GLU A 52 -2.96 -8.88 18.21
N ASP A 53 -1.69 -8.50 18.38
CA ASP A 53 -0.75 -9.13 19.33
C ASP A 53 -0.93 -8.63 20.78
N ASN A 54 -2.17 -8.30 21.16
CA ASN A 54 -2.62 -8.05 22.55
C ASN A 54 -3.48 -9.21 23.09
N ASN A 55 -3.32 -10.42 22.56
CA ASN A 55 -4.16 -11.55 22.96
C ASN A 55 -3.41 -12.88 23.22
N GLU A 56 -2.21 -12.84 23.78
CA GLU A 56 -1.62 -13.97 24.53
C GLU A 56 -0.92 -13.49 25.83
N ASP A 57 -1.71 -13.27 26.89
CA ASP A 57 -1.52 -13.88 28.24
C ASP A 57 -2.69 -13.55 29.19
#